data_AF-A0A820MQI5-F1
#
_entry.id   AF-A0A820MQI5-F1
#
_cell.length_a   1.000
_cell.length_b   1.000
_cell.length_c   1.000
_cell.angle_alpha   90.00
_cell.angle_beta   90.00
_cell.angle_gamma   90.00
#
_symmetry.space_group_name_H-M   'P 1'
#
loop_
_entity.id
_entity.type
_entity.pdbx_description
1 polymer ?
#
loop_
_entity_poly.entity_id
_entity_poly.type
_entity_poly.pdbx_seq_one_letter_code
_entity_poly.pdbx_strand_id
1 'polypeptide(L)'
;MPKTNEAKKTMVTTCRNYYRGNLTELANIDEFNRTYKSTDAIPWHIKDTFINKFINKALRTEDVSVLCQFRFYIMDLSEQLEMKFLELKEK
;
A
#
# COMPACT_ATOMS: atom_id res chain seq x y z
N MET A 1 -15.16 -3.58 4.27
CA MET A 1 -14.31 -4.66 4.84
C MET A 1 -13.39 -4.06 5.89
N PRO A 2 -13.13 -4.74 7.02
CA PRO A 2 -12.31 -4.16 8.09
C PRO A 2 -10.82 -4.13 7.71
N LYS A 3 -10.15 -3.03 8.09
CA LYS A 3 -8.69 -2.86 8.09
C LYS A 3 -8.12 -3.66 9.26
N THR A 4 -7.68 -4.89 9.00
CA THR A 4 -7.16 -5.79 10.04
C THR A 4 -5.70 -6.17 9.81
N ASN A 5 -5.04 -6.67 10.86
CA ASN A 5 -3.68 -7.18 10.76
C ASN A 5 -3.56 -8.37 9.80
N GLU A 6 -4.63 -9.16 9.66
CA GLU A 6 -4.73 -10.26 8.71
C GLU A 6 -4.72 -9.72 7.27
N ALA A 7 -5.44 -8.62 7.00
CA ALA A 7 -5.42 -7.95 5.71
C ALA A 7 -4.00 -7.49 5.34
N LYS A 8 -3.27 -6.88 6.29
CA LYS A 8 -1.85 -6.51 6.11
C LYS A 8 -0.97 -7.73 5.81
N LYS A 9 -1.12 -8.82 6.58
CA LYS A 9 -0.34 -10.06 6.39
C LYS A 9 -0.58 -10.69 5.03
N THR A 10 -1.83 -10.76 4.58
CA THR A 10 -2.18 -11.28 3.25
C THR A 10 -1.55 -10.43 2.16
N MET A 11 -1.69 -9.10 2.23
CA MET A 11 -1.08 -8.18 1.27
C MET A 11 0.44 -8.34 1.18
N VAL A 12 1.14 -8.38 2.33
CA VAL A 12 2.60 -8.56 2.39
C VAL A 12 3.01 -9.91 1.79
N THR A 13 2.28 -10.99 2.09
CA THR A 13 2.54 -12.32 1.54
C THR A 13 2.38 -12.33 0.02
N THR A 14 1.32 -11.74 -0.51
CA THR A 14 1.11 -11.59 -1.96
C THR A 14 2.28 -10.84 -2.61
N CYS A 15 2.73 -9.73 -2.00
CA CYS A 15 3.87 -8.97 -2.52
C CYS A 15 5.16 -9.79 -2.55
N ARG A 16 5.48 -10.51 -1.46
CA ARG A 16 6.69 -11.35 -1.39
C ARG A 16 6.69 -12.44 -2.45
N ASN A 17 5.53 -13.06 -2.71
CA ASN A 17 5.41 -14.09 -3.73
C ASN A 17 5.59 -13.52 -5.14
N TYR A 18 5.03 -12.35 -5.41
CA TYR A 18 5.16 -11.70 -6.72
C TYR A 18 6.58 -11.21 -7.00
N TYR A 19 7.24 -10.62 -5.99
CA TYR A 19 8.62 -10.11 -6.10
C TYR A 19 9.68 -11.16 -5.73
N ARG A 20 9.34 -12.45 -5.80
CA ARG A 20 10.28 -13.53 -5.50
C ARG A 20 11.53 -13.41 -6.39
N GLY A 21 12.70 -13.37 -5.76
CA GLY A 21 13.99 -13.20 -6.45
C GLY A 21 14.41 -11.75 -6.71
N ASN A 22 13.52 -10.77 -6.49
CA ASN A 22 13.89 -9.35 -6.51
C ASN A 22 14.30 -8.90 -5.10
N LEU A 23 15.60 -9.02 -4.80
CA LEU A 23 16.15 -8.71 -3.47
C LEU A 23 15.86 -7.27 -3.02
N THR A 24 15.87 -6.31 -3.94
CA THR A 24 15.57 -4.90 -3.65
C THR A 24 14.14 -4.73 -3.18
N GLU A 25 13.16 -5.28 -3.90
CA GLU A 25 11.76 -5.15 -3.51
C GLU A 25 11.43 -5.99 -2.28
N LEU A 26 12.08 -7.13 -2.08
CA LEU A 26 11.95 -7.90 -0.84
C LEU A 26 12.42 -7.10 0.39
N ALA A 27 13.54 -6.37 0.29
CA ALA A 27 14.00 -5.49 1.35
C ALA A 27 13.00 -4.34 1.63
N ASN A 28 12.43 -3.74 0.56
CA ASN A 28 11.39 -2.71 0.70
C ASN A 28 10.14 -3.26 1.39
N ILE A 29 9.73 -4.50 1.08
CA ILE A 29 8.60 -5.17 1.71
C ILE A 29 8.86 -5.43 3.20
N ASP A 30 10.08 -5.82 3.55
CA ASP A 30 10.48 -6.05 4.94
C ASP A 30 10.50 -4.75 5.75
N GLU A 31 11.02 -3.67 5.16
CA GLU A 31 10.96 -2.33 5.73
C GLU A 31 9.52 -1.91 5.95
N PHE A 32 8.68 -1.97 4.92
CA PHE A 32 7.26 -1.65 5.02
C PHE A 32 6.57 -2.46 6.12
N ASN A 33 6.77 -3.77 6.17
CA ASN A 33 6.11 -4.61 7.15
C ASN A 33 6.46 -4.19 8.59
N ARG A 34 7.73 -3.79 8.83
CA ARG A 34 8.24 -3.39 10.14
C ARG A 34 7.89 -1.95 10.53
N THR A 35 7.95 -1.00 9.60
CA THR A 35 7.93 0.43 9.93
C THR A 35 6.63 1.14 9.53
N TYR A 36 5.82 0.54 8.65
CA TYR A 36 4.62 1.19 8.12
C TYR A 36 3.60 1.56 9.21
N LYS A 37 3.16 2.82 9.16
CA LYS A 37 2.05 3.39 9.91
C LYS A 37 1.03 3.96 8.93
N SER A 38 -0.24 4.04 9.33
CA SER A 38 -1.31 4.59 8.47
C SER A 38 -1.10 6.06 8.11
N THR A 39 -0.36 6.82 8.93
CA THR A 39 0.05 8.20 8.64
C THR A 39 1.12 8.32 7.56
N ASP A 40 1.69 7.20 7.09
CA ASP A 40 2.80 7.19 6.14
C ASP A 40 2.37 6.67 4.75
N ALA A 41 1.08 6.46 4.51
CA ALA A 41 0.56 5.91 3.25
C ALA A 41 0.98 6.72 2.02
N ILE A 42 0.83 8.04 2.02
CA ILE A 42 1.22 8.92 0.92
C ILE A 42 2.74 8.88 0.68
N PRO A 43 3.62 9.05 1.70
CA PRO A 43 5.06 8.86 1.53
C PRO A 43 5.42 7.50 0.90
N TRP A 44 4.81 6.42 1.35
CA TRP A 44 5.03 5.08 0.77
C TRP A 44 4.51 4.96 -0.67
N HIS A 45 3.45 5.69 -1.03
CA HIS A 45 2.86 5.66 -2.36
C HIS A 45 3.71 6.41 -3.38
N ILE A 46 4.36 7.49 -2.96
CA ILE A 46 5.21 8.30 -3.85
C ILE A 46 6.59 7.64 -4.06
N LYS A 47 7.08 6.89 -3.08
CA LYS A 47 8.34 6.15 -3.21
C LYS A 47 8.26 5.12 -4.36
N ASP A 48 9.33 5.01 -5.16
CA ASP A 48 9.44 3.98 -6.20
C ASP A 48 9.73 2.60 -5.60
N THR A 49 8.72 2.02 -4.98
CA THR A 49 8.80 0.71 -4.30
C THR A 49 7.70 -0.21 -4.79
N PHE A 50 7.74 -1.46 -4.34
CA PHE A 50 6.77 -2.50 -4.63
C PHE A 50 5.33 -2.00 -4.54
N ILE A 51 4.98 -1.20 -3.53
CA ILE A 51 3.59 -0.85 -3.26
C ILE A 51 3.01 0.07 -4.33
N ASN A 52 3.76 1.09 -4.75
CA ASN A 52 3.38 1.99 -5.82
C ASN A 52 3.28 1.25 -7.16
N LYS A 53 4.29 0.44 -7.48
CA LYS A 53 4.35 -0.35 -8.72
C LYS A 53 3.18 -1.33 -8.82
N PHE A 54 2.87 -2.02 -7.72
CA PHE A 54 1.84 -3.05 -7.67
C PHE A 54 0.44 -2.46 -7.74
N ILE A 55 0.16 -1.42 -6.96
CA ILE A 55 -1.16 -0.74 -6.97
C ILE A 55 -1.42 -0.10 -8.33
N ASN A 56 -0.46 0.63 -8.89
CA ASN A 56 -0.64 1.25 -10.20
C ASN A 56 -0.83 0.22 -11.31
N LYS A 57 -0.16 -0.94 -11.21
CA LYS A 57 -0.40 -2.04 -12.14
C LYS A 57 -1.83 -2.55 -12.00
N ALA A 58 -2.29 -2.84 -10.78
CA ALA A 58 -3.64 -3.34 -10.53
C ALA A 58 -4.73 -2.37 -10.98
N LEU A 59 -4.53 -1.06 -10.79
CA LEU A 59 -5.43 -0.02 -11.29
C LEU A 59 -5.47 0.00 -12.82
N ARG A 60 -4.31 -0.04 -13.49
CA ARG A 60 -4.25 -0.04 -14.97
C ARG A 60 -4.88 -1.29 -15.60
N THR A 61 -4.85 -2.41 -14.92
CA THR A 61 -5.44 -3.67 -15.40
C THR A 61 -6.84 -3.92 -14.84
N GLU A 62 -7.38 -2.99 -14.05
CA GLU A 62 -8.67 -3.13 -13.35
C GLU A 62 -8.78 -4.45 -12.56
N ASP A 63 -7.68 -4.91 -11.97
CA ASP A 63 -7.65 -6.14 -11.19
C ASP A 63 -8.24 -5.89 -9.79
N VAL A 64 -9.57 -5.93 -9.72
CA VAL A 64 -10.33 -5.70 -8.49
C VAL A 64 -9.98 -6.72 -7.41
N SER A 65 -9.61 -7.95 -7.77
CA SER A 65 -9.19 -8.97 -6.81
C SER A 65 -7.93 -8.52 -6.07
N VAL A 66 -6.94 -8.04 -6.81
CA VAL A 66 -5.72 -7.46 -6.24
C VAL A 66 -6.03 -6.21 -5.42
N LEU A 67 -6.84 -5.29 -5.94
CA LEU A 67 -7.18 -4.06 -5.19
C LEU A 67 -7.86 -4.40 -3.85
N CYS A 68 -8.74 -5.40 -3.81
CA CYS A 68 -9.35 -5.91 -2.58
C CYS A 68 -8.34 -6.56 -1.61
N GLN A 69 -7.27 -7.20 -2.10
CA GLN A 69 -6.19 -7.69 -1.26
C GLN A 69 -5.37 -6.54 -0.66
N PHE A 70 -5.23 -5.44 -1.40
CA PHE A 70 -4.51 -4.23 -0.98
C PHE A 70 -5.39 -3.24 -0.19
N ARG A 71 -6.63 -3.62 0.13
CA ARG A 71 -7.58 -2.78 0.89
C ARG A 71 -6.99 -2.17 2.15
N PHE A 72 -6.11 -2.89 2.85
CA PHE A 72 -5.45 -2.39 4.07
C PHE A 72 -4.72 -1.07 3.80
N TYR A 73 -3.95 -1.02 2.72
CA TYR A 73 -3.17 0.15 2.36
C TYR A 73 -4.00 1.20 1.61
N ILE A 74 -4.91 0.77 0.73
CA ILE A 74 -5.76 1.70 -0.04
C ILE A 74 -6.67 2.51 0.88
N MET A 75 -7.21 1.90 1.94
CA MET A 75 -7.98 2.62 2.95
C MET A 75 -7.14 3.71 3.63
N ASP A 76 -5.92 3.39 4.06
CA ASP A 76 -5.01 4.36 4.68
C ASP A 76 -4.64 5.50 3.72
N LEU A 77 -4.39 5.16 2.45
CA LEU A 77 -4.07 6.14 1.43
C LEU A 77 -5.25 7.10 1.20
N SER A 78 -6.48 6.58 1.11
CA SER A 78 -7.69 7.38 0.95
C SER A 78 -7.94 8.27 2.16
N GLU A 79 -7.86 7.72 3.38
CA GLU A 79 -8.00 8.48 4.63
C GLU A 79 -6.96 9.61 4.71
N GLN A 80 -5.71 9.33 4.34
CA GLN A 80 -4.66 10.35 4.37
C GLN A 80 -4.84 11.43 3.30
N LEU A 81 -5.34 11.08 2.11
CA LEU A 81 -5.67 12.06 1.07
C LEU A 81 -6.81 12.98 1.52
N GLU A 82 -7.84 12.42 2.17
CA GLU A 82 -8.95 13.19 2.73
C GLU A 82 -8.48 14.16 3.81
N MET A 83 -7.66 13.70 4.76
CA MET A 83 -7.06 14.56 5.80
C MET A 83 -6.27 15.71 5.18
N LYS A 84 -5.39 15.43 4.21
CA LYS A 84 -4.62 16.48 3.53
C LYS A 84 -5.50 17.46 2.76
N PHE A 85 -6.60 16.98 2.17
CA PHE A 85 -7.54 17.85 1.46
C PHE A 85 -8.27 18.80 2.42
N LEU A 86 -8.65 18.32 3.61
CA LEU A 86 -9.24 19.17 4.66
C LEU A 86 -8.25 20.21 5.18
N GLU A 87 -7.00 19.83 5.46
CA GLU A 87 -5.94 20.75 5.89
C GLU A 87 -5.68 21.89 4.89
N LEU A 88 -5.89 21.64 3.59
CA LEU A 88 -5.76 22.66 2.54
C LEU A 88 -6.95 23.62 2.47
N LYS A 89 -8.14 23.21 2.91
CA LYS A 89 -9.33 24.06 2.93
C LYS A 89 -9.39 25.00 4.12
N GLU A 90 -8.68 24.67 5.19
CA GLU A 90 -8.61 25.48 6.42
C GLU A 90 -7.50 26.53 6.40
N LYS A 91 -6.67 26.57 5.34
CA LYS A 91 -5.63 27.56 5.09
C LYS A 91 -6.07 28.60 4.07
#